data_AF-A0A7W4AYJ4-F1
#
_entry.id   AF-A0A7W4AYJ4-F1
#
_cell.length_a   1.000
_cell.length_b   1.000
_cell.length_c   1.000
_cell.angle_alpha   90.00
_cell.angle_beta   90.00
_cell.angle_gamma   90.00
#
_symmetry.space_group_name_H-M   'P 1'
#
loop_
_entity.id
_entity.type
_entity.pdbx_description
1 polymer ?
#
loop_
_entity_poly.entity_id
_entity_poly.type
_entity_poly.pdbx_seq_one_letter_code
_entity_poly.pdbx_strand_id
1 'polypeptide(L)'
;MNKVLMSVDNPNGFKLEELLKQLQIEVEEKTARVANDSSELAESVKCNNRQIVLLLSNAERLQRASFKLMAAKYPDTGPSGTPRIGK
;
A
#
# COMPACT_ATOMS: atom_id res chain seq x y z
N MET A 1 18.99 -8.46 4.11
CA MET A 1 17.78 -8.08 3.35
C MET A 1 17.29 -6.76 3.92
N ASN A 2 17.14 -5.71 3.10
CA ASN A 2 16.74 -4.39 3.61
C ASN A 2 15.23 -4.39 3.89
N LYS A 3 14.83 -4.00 5.10
CA LYS A 3 13.42 -3.88 5.50
C LYS A 3 12.79 -2.69 4.76
N VAL A 4 11.58 -2.87 4.23
CA VAL A 4 10.85 -1.83 3.49
C VAL A 4 9.87 -1.08 4.41
N LEU A 5 9.07 -1.83 5.17
CA LEU A 5 8.02 -1.27 6.00
C LEU A 5 8.54 -0.72 7.33
N MET A 6 7.86 0.31 7.81
CA MET A 6 8.06 0.88 9.13
C MET A 6 7.81 -0.17 10.21
N SER A 7 8.77 -0.32 11.12
CA SER A 7 8.68 -1.20 12.28
C SER A 7 9.65 -0.74 13.36
N VAL A 8 9.65 -1.39 14.52
CA VAL A 8 10.62 -1.13 15.60
C VAL A 8 12.06 -1.24 15.09
N ASP A 9 12.34 -2.26 14.28
CA ASP A 9 13.67 -2.50 13.70
C ASP A 9 13.94 -1.72 12.40
N ASN A 10 12.96 -0.94 11.93
CA ASN A 10 13.07 -0.11 10.74
C ASN A 10 12.21 1.15 10.89
N PRO A 11 12.57 2.06 11.81
CA PRO A 11 11.72 3.21 12.17
C PRO A 11 11.56 4.21 11.02
N ASN A 12 12.52 4.23 10.08
CA ASN A 12 12.51 5.08 8.89
C ASN A 12 11.89 4.38 7.67
N GLY A 13 11.30 3.19 7.84
CA GLY A 13 10.61 2.49 6.78
C GLY A 13 9.33 3.19 6.33
N PHE A 14 8.77 2.75 5.20
CA PHE A 14 7.53 3.30 4.70
C PHE A 14 6.34 2.83 5.53
N LYS A 15 5.37 3.74 5.78
CA LYS A 15 4.04 3.33 6.21
C LYS A 15 3.37 2.55 5.09
N LEU A 16 2.73 1.42 5.42
CA LEU A 16 2.17 0.51 4.42
C LEU A 16 1.10 1.21 3.56
N GLU A 17 0.19 1.96 4.17
CA GLU A 17 -0.89 2.68 3.49
C GLU A 17 -0.37 3.74 2.51
N GLU A 18 0.72 4.41 2.85
CA GLU A 18 1.33 5.43 1.97
C GLU A 18 2.10 4.78 0.82
N LEU A 19 2.84 3.69 1.11
CA LEU A 19 3.53 2.92 0.07
C LEU A 19 2.53 2.29 -0.92
N LEU A 20 1.43 1.71 -0.43
CA LEU A 20 0.38 1.15 -1.27
C LEU A 20 -0.27 2.24 -2.13
N LYS A 21 -0.47 3.44 -1.59
CA LYS A 21 -1.01 4.57 -2.36
C LYS A 21 -0.05 5.01 -3.46
N GLN A 22 1.25 5.09 -3.16
CA GLN A 22 2.27 5.41 -4.15
C GLN A 22 2.33 4.35 -5.27
N LEU A 23 2.29 3.06 -4.91
CA LEU A 23 2.30 1.97 -5.90
C LEU A 23 1.07 1.98 -6.81
N GLN A 24 -0.11 2.35 -6.30
CA GLN A 24 -1.30 2.54 -7.14
C GLN A 24 -1.04 3.58 -8.24
N ILE A 25 -0.50 4.74 -7.87
CA ILE A 25 -0.18 5.83 -8.81
C ILE A 25 0.81 5.35 -9.88
N GLU A 26 1.91 4.71 -9.47
CA GLU A 26 2.93 4.22 -10.41
C GLU A 26 2.38 3.18 -11.39
N VAL A 27 1.44 2.32 -10.96
CA VAL A 27 0.80 1.34 -11.83
C VAL A 27 -0.21 2.00 -12.78
N GLU A 28 -0.96 3.00 -12.32
CA GLU A 28 -1.84 3.80 -13.17
C GLU A 28 -1.04 4.55 -14.26
N GLU A 29 0.09 5.15 -13.91
CA GLU A 29 0.99 5.81 -14.86
C GLU A 29 1.52 4.82 -15.92
N LYS A 30 1.91 3.62 -15.51
CA LYS A 30 2.32 2.55 -16.45
C LYS A 30 1.18 2.13 -17.37
N THR A 31 -0.05 2.07 -16.84
CA THR A 31 -1.25 1.75 -17.62
C THR A 31 -1.56 2.84 -18.66
N ALA A 32 -1.38 4.12 -18.30
CA ALA A 32 -1.58 5.24 -19.20
C ALA A 32 -0.65 5.19 -20.43
N ARG A 33 0.58 4.69 -20.27
CA ARG A 33 1.55 4.57 -21.38
C ARG A 33 1.10 3.62 -22.50
N VAL A 34 0.25 2.65 -22.18
CA VAL A 34 -0.29 1.67 -23.16
C VAL A 34 -1.77 1.92 -23.47
N ALA A 35 -2.32 3.07 -23.08
CA ALA A 35 -3.75 3.35 -23.20
C ALA A 35 -4.25 3.33 -24.66
N ASN A 36 -3.43 3.81 -25.59
CA ASN A 36 -3.77 3.91 -27.02
C ASN A 36 -3.43 2.66 -27.83
N ASP A 37 -2.85 1.64 -27.20
CA ASP A 37 -2.57 0.35 -27.84
C ASP A 37 -3.78 -0.57 -27.67
N SER A 38 -4.39 -0.96 -28.79
CA SER A 38 -5.57 -1.84 -28.86
C SER A 38 -5.23 -3.30 -29.18
N SER A 39 -3.95 -3.66 -29.19
CA SER A 39 -3.55 -5.06 -29.32
C SER A 39 -4.07 -5.90 -28.14
N GLU A 40 -4.31 -7.20 -28.39
CA GLU A 40 -4.74 -8.14 -27.35
C GLU A 40 -3.78 -8.19 -26.16
N LEU A 41 -2.48 -8.05 -26.44
CA LEU A 41 -1.44 -7.96 -25.41
C LEU A 41 -1.63 -6.72 -24.53
N ALA A 42 -1.84 -5.54 -25.13
CA ALA A 42 -2.05 -4.31 -24.39
C ALA A 42 -3.34 -4.36 -23.57
N GLU A 43 -4.43 -4.91 -24.11
CA GLU A 43 -5.67 -5.12 -23.35
C GLU A 43 -5.46 -6.03 -22.14
N SER A 44 -4.71 -7.12 -22.32
CA SER A 44 -4.37 -8.05 -21.23
C SER A 44 -3.56 -7.35 -20.12
N VAL A 45 -2.56 -6.55 -20.51
CA VAL A 45 -1.75 -5.76 -19.55
C VAL A 45 -2.60 -4.71 -18.83
N LYS A 46 -3.48 -3.98 -19.54
CA LYS A 46 -4.40 -3.01 -18.94
C LYS A 46 -5.34 -3.69 -17.94
N CYS A 47 -5.86 -4.87 -18.25
CA CYS A 47 -6.69 -5.66 -17.34
C CYS A 47 -5.93 -6.03 -16.07
N ASN A 48 -4.72 -6.58 -16.21
CA ASN A 48 -3.87 -6.96 -15.07
C ASN A 48 -3.54 -5.76 -14.18
N ASN A 49 -3.15 -4.63 -14.78
CA ASN A 49 -2.81 -3.43 -14.01
C ASN A 49 -4.01 -2.89 -13.22
N ARG A 50 -5.21 -2.87 -13.82
CA ARG A 50 -6.45 -2.49 -13.11
C ARG A 50 -6.72 -3.40 -11.92
N GLN A 51 -6.53 -4.71 -12.09
CA GLN A 51 -6.69 -5.67 -10.99
C GLN A 51 -5.65 -5.46 -9.88
N ILE A 52 -4.40 -5.15 -10.23
CA ILE A 52 -3.35 -4.79 -9.26
C ILE A 52 -3.76 -3.56 -8.47
N VAL A 53 -4.18 -2.47 -9.13
CA VAL A 53 -4.62 -1.23 -8.47
C VAL A 53 -5.78 -1.50 -7.50
N LEU A 54 -6.76 -2.32 -7.91
CA LEU A 54 -7.88 -2.71 -7.04
C LEU A 54 -7.40 -3.46 -5.78
N LEU A 55 -6.46 -4.40 -5.93
CA LEU A 55 -5.90 -5.15 -4.81
C LEU A 55 -5.10 -4.25 -3.85
N LEU A 56 -4.28 -3.34 -4.39
CA LEU A 56 -3.52 -2.37 -3.61
C LEU A 56 -4.46 -1.41 -2.84
N SER A 57 -5.52 -0.93 -3.48
CA SER A 57 -6.53 -0.07 -2.85
C SER A 57 -7.26 -0.79 -1.71
N ASN A 58 -7.61 -2.07 -1.91
CA ASN A 58 -8.22 -2.89 -0.86
C ASN A 58 -7.29 -3.11 0.33
N ALA A 59 -6.01 -3.38 0.08
CA ALA A 59 -5.00 -3.52 1.12
C ALA A 59 -4.81 -2.20 1.89
N GLU A 60 -4.77 -1.06 1.19
CA GLU A 60 -4.67 0.27 1.81
C GLU A 60 -5.86 0.53 2.73
N ARG A 61 -7.09 0.26 2.25
CA ARG A 61 -8.32 0.43 3.02
C ARG A 61 -8.31 -0.43 4.28
N LEU A 62 -7.88 -1.69 4.18
CA LEU A 62 -7.74 -2.59 5.33
C LEU A 62 -6.74 -2.03 6.35
N GLN A 63 -5.56 -1.58 5.90
CA GLN A 63 -4.55 -1.01 6.80
C GLN A 63 -5.05 0.24 7.53
N ARG A 64 -5.70 1.16 6.82
CA ARG A 64 -6.30 2.37 7.44
C ARG A 64 -7.41 2.01 8.43
N ALA A 65 -8.22 0.98 8.13
CA ALA A 65 -9.23 0.49 9.06
C ALA A 65 -8.60 -0.11 10.33
N SER A 66 -7.52 -0.89 10.20
CA SER A 66 -6.75 -1.40 11.33
C SER A 66 -6.21 -0.28 12.20
N PHE A 67 -5.65 0.79 11.61
CA PHE A 67 -5.21 1.96 12.40
C PHE A 67 -6.34 2.64 13.16
N LYS A 68 -7.54 2.77 12.57
CA LYS A 68 -8.71 3.31 13.26
C LYS A 68 -9.12 2.46 14.46
N LEU A 69 -9.14 1.12 14.31
CA LEU A 69 -9.41 0.20 15.41
C LEU A 69 -8.38 0.32 16.53
N MET A 70 -7.11 0.44 16.17
CA MET A 70 -6.00 0.57 17.12
C MET A 70 -6.02 1.91 17.86
N ALA A 71 -6.37 2.99 17.17
CA ALA A 71 -6.49 4.33 17.74
C ALA A 71 -7.61 4.42 18.79
N ALA A 72 -8.68 3.62 18.65
CA ALA A 72 -9.74 3.54 19.66
C ALA A 72 -9.26 2.93 20.99
N LYS A 73 -8.17 2.13 20.97
CA LYS A 73 -7.59 1.53 22.17
C LYS A 73 -6.60 2.47 22.87
N TYR A 74 -5.69 3.07 22.11
CA TYR A 74 -4.66 3.97 22.64
C TYR A 74 -4.07 4.87 21.52
N PRO A 75 -3.55 6.08 21.83
CA PRO A 75 -2.83 6.91 20.86
C PRO A 75 -1.63 6.23 20.20
N ASP A 76 -1.24 6.70 19.02
CA ASP A 76 -0.09 6.16 18.29
C ASP A 76 1.17 6.82 18.80
N THR A 77 2.07 6.04 19.37
CA THR A 77 3.34 6.53 19.90
C THR A 77 4.49 6.34 18.89
N GLY A 78 4.19 5.91 17.66
CA GLY A 78 5.19 5.68 16.63
C GLY A 78 6.01 4.40 16.83
N PRO A 79 6.99 4.14 15.95
CA PRO A 79 7.72 2.87 15.87
C PRO A 79 8.64 2.58 17.07
N SER A 80 9.00 3.60 17.86
CA SER A 80 9.80 3.45 19.09
C SER A 80 8.98 3.47 20.38
N GLY A 81 7.65 3.62 20.27
CA GLY A 81 6.76 3.66 21.42
C GLY A 81 6.21 2.30 21.83
N THR A 82 5.42 2.25 22.90
CA THR A 82 4.83 1.01 23.42
C THR A 82 3.83 0.43 22.42
N PRO A 83 3.95 -0.86 22.03
CA PRO A 83 2.97 -1.51 21.17
C PRO A 83 1.56 -1.45 21.76
N ARG A 84 0.58 -1.10 20.93
CA ARG A 84 -0.85 -1.08 21.33
C ARG A 84 -1.45 -2.49 21.50
N ILE A 85 -0.94 -3.45 20.75
CA ILE A 85 -1.27 -4.88 20.81
C ILE A 85 0.01 -5.70 20.57
N GLY A 86 0.02 -6.95 21.04
CA GLY A 86 1.22 -7.79 21.02
C GLY A 86 2.09 -7.59 22.27
N LYS A 87 3.16 -8.38 22.36
CA LYS A 87 4.21 -8.25 23.38
C LYS A 87 5.50 -7.80 22.71
#